data_AF-A0A542SAC6-F1
#
_entry.id   AF-A0A542SAC6-F1
#
_cell.length_a   1.000
_cell.length_b   1.000
_cell.length_c   1.000
_cell.angle_alpha   90.00
_cell.angle_beta   90.00
_cell.angle_gamma   90.00
#
_symmetry.space_group_name_H-M   'P 1'
#
loop_
_entity.id
_entity.type
_entity.pdbx_description
1 polymer ?
#
loop_
_entity_poly.entity_id
_entity_poly.type
_entity_poly.pdbx_seq_one_letter_code
_entity_poly.pdbx_strand_id
1 'polypeptide(L)'
;MNPSTPTLASPARLAIAAVPVAGFLATPLLPFVNGPHLWFGLPSVLVWTALCVVGTVVALQIVEASYRRSGGAELDAAELAASEVRHDAEEDQR
;
A
#
# COMPACT_ATOMS: atom_id res chain seq x y z
N MET A 1 -21.35 -8.89 -17.68
CA MET A 1 -19.99 -8.67 -17.15
C MET A 1 -20.16 -8.26 -15.69
N ASN A 2 -19.79 -9.12 -14.74
CA ASN A 2 -20.00 -8.84 -13.31
C ASN A 2 -18.91 -7.83 -12.87
N PRO A 3 -19.24 -6.66 -12.27
CA PRO A 3 -18.21 -5.73 -11.82
C PRO A 3 -17.37 -6.40 -10.73
N SER A 4 -16.13 -6.72 -11.07
CA SER A 4 -15.19 -7.39 -10.18
C SER A 4 -14.91 -6.47 -8.98
N THR A 5 -15.62 -6.69 -7.87
CA THR A 5 -15.41 -6.02 -6.60
C THR A 5 -13.91 -6.02 -6.27
N PRO A 6 -13.28 -4.87 -5.96
CA PRO A 6 -11.86 -4.81 -5.63
C PRO A 6 -11.58 -5.60 -4.35
N THR A 7 -11.22 -6.88 -4.49
CA THR A 7 -10.94 -7.78 -3.38
C THR A 7 -9.53 -7.54 -2.84
N LEU A 8 -9.41 -7.29 -1.53
CA LEU A 8 -8.16 -7.27 -0.77
C LEU A 8 -7.36 -8.58 -0.87
N ALA A 9 -8.02 -9.68 -1.25
CA ALA A 9 -7.45 -11.01 -1.34
C ALA A 9 -6.36 -11.17 -2.43
N SER A 10 -6.13 -10.17 -3.28
CA SER A 10 -5.02 -10.28 -4.22
C SER A 10 -3.68 -10.30 -3.45
N PRO A 11 -2.76 -11.23 -3.75
CA PRO A 11 -1.48 -11.34 -3.04
C PRO A 11 -0.71 -10.01 -3.01
N ALA A 12 -0.82 -9.23 -4.08
CA ALA A 12 -0.25 -7.90 -4.17
C ALA A 12 -0.86 -6.93 -3.15
N ARG A 13 -2.19 -6.82 -3.07
CA ARG A 13 -2.85 -5.90 -2.13
C ARG A 13 -2.61 -6.30 -0.67
N LEU A 14 -2.50 -7.60 -0.39
CA LEU A 14 -2.16 -8.08 0.94
C LEU A 14 -0.75 -7.64 1.38
N ALA A 15 0.19 -7.52 0.45
CA ALA A 15 1.56 -7.08 0.75
C ALA A 15 1.61 -5.67 1.36
N ILE A 16 0.68 -4.77 1.01
CA ILE A 16 0.61 -3.41 1.54
C ILE A 16 0.43 -3.42 3.06
N ALA A 17 -0.50 -4.25 3.55
CA ALA A 17 -0.78 -4.35 4.98
C ALA A 17 0.20 -5.30 5.68
N ALA A 18 0.69 -6.34 4.99
CA ALA A 18 1.55 -7.35 5.59
C ALA A 18 2.89 -6.79 6.06
N VAL A 19 3.50 -5.86 5.31
CA VAL A 19 4.82 -5.30 5.66
C VAL A 19 4.81 -4.53 6.99
N PRO A 20 3.96 -3.53 7.21
CA PRO A 20 3.93 -2.82 8.49
C PRO A 20 3.51 -3.73 9.66
N VAL A 21 2.60 -4.68 9.43
CA VAL A 21 2.20 -5.68 10.46
C VAL A 21 3.39 -6.57 10.84
N ALA A 22 4.11 -7.11 9.86
CA ALA A 22 5.30 -7.91 10.13
C ALA A 22 6.41 -7.09 10.82
N GLY A 23 6.63 -5.85 10.36
CA GLY A 23 7.57 -4.93 10.98
C GLY A 23 7.24 -4.67 12.46
N PHE A 24 5.97 -4.45 12.77
CA PHE A 24 5.48 -4.27 14.14
C PHE A 24 5.66 -5.55 14.97
N LEU A 25 5.23 -6.70 14.47
CA LEU A 25 5.33 -7.98 15.21
C LEU A 25 6.78 -8.44 15.41
N ALA A 26 7.71 -8.01 14.56
CA ALA A 26 9.12 -8.29 14.70
C ALA A 26 9.83 -7.39 15.73
N THR A 27 9.29 -6.21 16.09
CA THR A 27 9.94 -5.29 17.06
C THR A 27 10.37 -5.93 18.39
N PRO A 28 9.58 -6.78 19.08
CA PRO A 28 10.02 -7.40 20.33
C PRO A 28 11.16 -8.42 20.18
N LEU A 29 11.47 -8.84 18.95
CA LEU A 29 12.56 -9.79 18.67
C LEU A 29 13.90 -9.10 18.41
N LEU A 30 13.94 -7.77 18.46
CA LEU A 30 15.08 -6.97 18.05
C LEU A 30 15.95 -6.54 19.23
N PRO A 31 17.27 -6.38 19.02
CA PRO A 31 18.20 -6.16 20.12
C PRO A 31 17.92 -4.87 20.90
N PHE A 32 17.43 -3.81 20.26
CA PHE A 32 17.17 -2.52 20.92
C PHE A 32 16.10 -2.55 22.02
N VAL A 33 15.31 -3.62 22.14
CA VAL A 33 14.35 -3.75 23.25
C VAL A 33 15.03 -4.13 24.57
N ASN A 34 16.23 -4.71 24.50
CA ASN A 34 16.98 -5.21 25.65
C ASN A 34 18.17 -4.31 26.03
N GLY A 35 18.41 -3.23 25.29
CA GLY A 35 19.50 -2.30 25.57
C GLY A 35 19.88 -1.42 24.38
N PRO A 36 20.86 -0.50 24.57
CA PRO A 36 21.37 0.33 23.48
C PRO A 36 22.27 -0.50 22.55
N HIS A 37 21.79 -0.78 21.34
CA HIS A 37 22.55 -1.49 20.31
C HIS A 37 22.76 -0.62 19.07
N LEU A 38 23.96 -0.68 18.50
CA LEU A 38 24.32 -0.01 17.26
C LEU A 38 24.36 -0.99 16.08
N TRP A 39 23.76 -0.60 14.96
CA TRP A 39 23.89 -1.25 13.66
C TRP A 39 24.49 -0.27 12.67
N PHE A 40 25.57 -0.65 11.99
CA PHE A 40 26.30 0.23 11.05
C PHE A 40 26.72 1.59 11.67
N GLY A 41 26.97 1.62 12.98
CA GLY A 41 27.30 2.85 13.72
C GLY A 41 26.10 3.73 14.10
N LEU A 42 24.87 3.33 13.76
CA LEU A 42 23.64 4.04 14.09
C LEU A 42 22.82 3.28 15.15
N PRO A 43 21.99 3.96 15.97
CA PRO A 43 21.02 3.30 16.83
C PRO A 43 20.17 2.30 16.04
N SER A 44 20.18 1.03 16.46
CA SER A 44 19.51 -0.06 15.74
C SER A 44 18.00 0.16 15.57
N VAL A 45 17.35 0.91 16.47
CA VAL A 45 15.95 1.34 16.31
C VAL A 45 15.75 2.23 15.06
N LEU A 46 16.70 3.13 14.75
CA LEU A 46 16.62 3.99 13.57
C LEU A 46 16.82 3.18 12.29
N VAL A 47 17.79 2.26 12.31
CA VAL A 47 18.04 1.36 11.18
C VAL A 47 16.81 0.48 10.93
N TRP A 48 16.21 -0.07 11.98
CA TRP A 48 14.99 -0.88 11.87
C TRP A 48 13.79 -0.09 11.33
N THR A 49 13.60 1.13 11.84
CA THR A 49 12.54 2.03 11.37
C THR A 49 12.72 2.34 9.88
N ALA A 50 13.96 2.64 9.46
CA ALA A 50 14.28 2.87 8.06
C ALA A 50 13.97 1.64 7.19
N LEU A 51 14.32 0.43 7.66
CA LEU A 51 13.98 -0.82 6.96
C LEU A 51 12.46 -1.00 6.83
N CYS A 52 11.69 -0.71 7.87
CA CYS A 52 10.22 -0.80 7.82
C CYS A 52 9.63 0.18 6.80
N VAL A 53 10.13 1.42 6.76
CA VAL A 53 9.69 2.45 5.81
C VAL A 53 10.02 2.04 4.38
N VAL A 54 11.28 1.67 4.12
CA VAL A 54 11.72 1.23 2.79
C VAL A 54 10.92 0.01 2.34
N GLY A 55 10.74 -0.98 3.22
CA GLY A 55 9.92 -2.16 2.93
C GLY A 55 8.48 -1.79 2.55
N THR A 56 7.87 -0.85 3.27
CA THR A 56 6.50 -0.39 2.99
C THR A 56 6.42 0.30 1.64
N VAL A 57 7.37 1.20 1.33
CA VAL A 57 7.45 1.87 0.03
C VAL A 57 7.63 0.87 -1.09
N VAL A 58 8.53 -0.10 -0.95
CA VAL A 58 8.73 -1.16 -1.96
C VAL A 58 7.45 -1.98 -2.17
N ALA A 59 6.75 -2.34 -1.10
CA ALA A 59 5.48 -3.04 -1.21
C ALA A 59 4.43 -2.22 -1.98
N LEU A 60 4.31 -0.92 -1.69
CA LEU A 60 3.44 -0.01 -2.43
C LEU A 60 3.82 0.05 -3.92
N GLN A 61 5.10 0.19 -4.24
CA GLN A 61 5.58 0.21 -5.63
C GLN A 61 5.25 -1.10 -6.37
N ILE A 62 5.36 -2.25 -5.70
CA ILE A 62 4.99 -3.55 -6.29
C ILE A 62 3.49 -3.60 -6.58
N VAL A 63 2.64 -3.10 -5.66
CA VAL A 63 1.20 -3.05 -5.88
C VAL A 63 0.86 -2.13 -7.03
N GLU A 64 1.42 -0.94 -7.08
CA GLU A 64 1.20 0.02 -8.17
C GLU A 64 1.66 -0.57 -9.51
N ALA A 65 2.81 -1.24 -9.55
CA ALA A 65 3.30 -1.92 -10.74
C ALA A 65 2.35 -3.05 -11.18
N SER A 66 1.83 -3.84 -10.23
CA SER A 66 0.83 -4.87 -10.52
C SER A 66 -0.47 -4.26 -11.03
N TYR A 67 -0.92 -3.17 -10.39
CA TYR A 67 -2.13 -2.45 -10.74
C TYR A 67 -2.09 -1.92 -12.18
N ARG A 68 -0.99 -1.27 -12.56
CA ARG A 68 -0.77 -0.78 -13.93
C ARG A 68 -0.77 -1.91 -14.95
N ARG A 69 -0.15 -3.06 -14.64
CA ARG A 69 -0.16 -4.23 -15.54
C ARG A 69 -1.56 -4.82 -15.71
N SER A 70 -2.43 -4.70 -14.71
CA SER A 70 -3.80 -5.19 -14.75
C SER A 70 -4.78 -4.23 -15.46
N GLY A 71 -4.29 -3.15 -16.09
CA GLY A 71 -5.16 -2.16 -16.75
C GLY A 71 -5.92 -1.26 -15.77
N GLY A 72 -5.49 -1.20 -14.51
CA GLY A 72 -6.20 -0.45 -13.47
C GLY A 72 -6.43 1.02 -13.82
N ALA A 73 -5.43 1.69 -14.40
CA ALA A 73 -5.54 3.10 -14.80
C ALA A 73 -6.67 3.36 -15.81
N GLU A 74 -6.97 2.39 -16.68
CA GLU A 74 -8.05 2.50 -17.67
C GLU A 74 -9.42 2.36 -16.98
N LEU A 75 -9.51 1.51 -15.94
CA LEU A 75 -10.72 1.35 -15.14
C LEU A 75 -11.04 2.61 -14.33
N ASP A 76 -10.05 3.23 -13.69
CA ASP A 76 -10.25 4.50 -12.95
C ASP A 76 -10.71 5.62 -13.88
N ALA A 77 -10.11 5.72 -15.07
CA ALA A 77 -10.50 6.73 -16.07
C ALA A 77 -11.95 6.53 -16.55
N ALA A 78 -12.36 5.28 -16.76
CA ALA A 78 -13.73 4.95 -17.14
C ALA A 78 -14.74 5.26 -16.02
N GLU A 79 -14.38 5.01 -14.76
CA GLU A 79 -15.24 5.32 -13.60
C GLU A 79 -15.38 6.82 -13.37
N LEU A 80 -14.30 7.59 -13.53
CA LEU A 80 -14.34 9.06 -13.47
C LEU A 80 -15.25 9.64 -14.57
N ALA A 81 -15.08 9.21 -15.82
CA ALA A 81 -15.95 9.64 -16.92
C ALA A 81 -17.43 9.29 -16.67
N ALA A 82 -17.70 8.11 -16.09
CA ALA A 82 -19.07 7.74 -15.71
C ALA A 82 -19.64 8.59 -14.56
N SER A 83 -18.79 9.04 -13.63
CA SER A 83 -19.19 9.92 -12.53
C SER A 83 -19.46 11.36 -12.98
N GLU A 84 -18.68 11.89 -13.92
CA GLU A 84 -18.89 13.20 -14.52
C GLU A 84 -20.20 13.25 -15.30
N VAL A 85 -20.46 12.25 -16.16
CA VAL A 85 -21.72 12.16 -16.91
C VAL A 85 -22.94 12.08 -15.98
N ARG A 86 -22.81 11.38 -14.84
CA ARG A 86 -23.87 11.32 -13.83
C ARG A 86 -24.08 12.68 -13.15
N HIS A 87 -22.99 13.37 -12.82
CA HIS A 87 -23.04 14.67 -12.17
C HIS A 87 -23.69 15.74 -13.07
N ASP A 88 -23.30 15.79 -14.34
CA ASP A 88 -23.87 16.72 -15.32
C ASP A 88 -25.38 16.47 -15.54
N ALA A 89 -25.79 15.20 -15.56
CA ALA A 89 -27.20 14.83 -15.67
C ALA A 89 -28.03 15.20 -14.42
N GLU A 90 -27.39 15.28 -13.25
CA GLU A 90 -28.02 15.74 -12.00
C GLU A 90 -28.08 17.27 -11.91
N GLU A 91 -27.10 17.99 -12.47
CA GLU A 91 -27.12 19.46 -12.58
C GLU A 91 -28.19 19.94 -13.58
N ASP A 92 -28.35 19.30 -14.74
CA ASP A 92 -29.36 19.65 -15.75
C ASP A 92 -30.81 19.48 -15.26
N GLN A 93 -31.02 18.74 -14.17
CA GLN A 93 -32.33 18.52 -13.54
C GLN A 93 -32.66 19.54 -12.43
N ARG A 94 -31.74 20.45 -12.09
CA ARG A 94 -31.84 21.35 -10.94
C ARG A 94 -32.19 22.78 -11.34
#